data_AF-A0A7V6TZA8-F1
#
_entry.id   AF-A0A7V6TZA8-F1
#
_cell.length_a   1.000
_cell.length_b   1.000
_cell.length_c   1.000
_cell.angle_alpha   90.00
_cell.angle_beta   90.00
_cell.angle_gamma   90.00
#
_symmetry.space_group_name_H-M   'P 1'
#
loop_
_entity.id
_entity.type
_entity.pdbx_description
1 polymer ?
#
loop_
_entity_poly.entity_id
_entity_poly.type
_entity_poly.pdbx_seq_one_letter_code
_entity_poly.pdbx_strand_id
1 'polypeptide(L)'
;MSVQRASFYILLALVTIAFAWLLLPYYSAVLWAVILAVVFSPVQQRLERLLGGRKNIAALLSVLMCICLVIIPMLAIFGSLVQEGNSLYQRLSSREFDLNSYISRILGALPDSLEEWLTRFELGDFAEWRSRISSAIMQGSQLFAGRLVSFGQNTLQFFIGFGIMLYLLFFLFRDGAELGRKIRQAIPLNDDYTRQFLEKFTAVIRATVKGNIIIAIIQGTIGGVTFWLLGVEAALLWGVMMTFLSMLPAVGAALVWIPA
;
A
#
# COMPACT_ATOMS: atom_id res chain seq x y z
N MET A 1 32.52 -26.99 30.68
CA MET A 1 31.65 -27.17 29.49
C MET A 1 30.40 -26.27 29.47
N SER A 2 30.05 -25.57 30.56
CA SER A 2 28.89 -24.64 30.61
C SER A 2 29.18 -23.28 29.96
N VAL A 3 30.39 -22.74 30.09
CA VAL A 3 30.75 -21.40 29.58
C VAL A 3 30.72 -21.34 28.04
N GLN A 4 31.28 -22.32 27.33
CA GLN A 4 31.24 -22.36 25.86
C GLN A 4 29.80 -22.44 25.31
N ARG A 5 28.92 -23.22 25.96
CA ARG A 5 27.51 -23.30 25.58
C ARG A 5 26.77 -21.99 25.87
N ALA A 6 27.01 -21.38 27.04
CA ALA A 6 26.44 -20.08 27.38
C ALA A 6 26.89 -18.98 26.41
N SER A 7 28.19 -18.90 26.10
CA SER A 7 28.73 -17.96 25.12
C SER A 7 28.15 -18.20 23.73
N PHE A 8 27.98 -19.45 23.31
CA PHE A 8 27.34 -19.79 22.03
C PHE A 8 25.88 -19.33 21.98
N TYR A 9 25.08 -19.59 23.02
CA TYR A 9 23.69 -19.15 23.06
C TYR A 9 23.54 -17.62 23.13
N ILE A 10 24.42 -16.94 23.87
CA ILE A 10 24.45 -15.46 23.92
C ILE A 10 24.80 -14.89 22.56
N LEU A 11 25.83 -15.43 21.90
CA LEU A 11 26.22 -15.01 20.55
C LEU A 11 25.10 -15.26 19.54
N LEU A 12 24.48 -16.45 19.60
CA LEU A 12 23.36 -16.80 18.73
C LEU A 12 22.17 -15.86 18.94
N ALA A 13 21.82 -15.56 20.19
CA ALA A 13 20.77 -14.61 20.52
C ALA A 13 21.09 -13.21 20.00
N LEU A 14 22.32 -12.73 20.19
CA LEU A 14 22.77 -11.41 19.71
C LEU A 14 22.72 -11.33 18.18
N VAL A 15 23.24 -12.33 17.48
CA VAL A 15 23.18 -12.42 16.02
C VAL A 15 21.74 -12.48 15.53
N THR A 16 20.87 -13.23 16.20
CA THR A 16 19.45 -13.33 15.84
C THR A 16 18.73 -11.99 16.04
N ILE A 17 18.99 -11.28 17.14
CA ILE A 17 18.43 -9.95 17.42
C ILE A 17 18.93 -8.93 16.38
N ALA A 18 20.24 -8.94 16.09
CA ALA A 18 20.83 -8.06 15.08
C ALA A 18 20.25 -8.32 13.69
N PHE A 19 20.05 -9.59 13.33
CA PHE A 19 19.42 -9.98 12.07
C PHE A 19 17.95 -9.53 12.01
N ALA A 20 17.19 -9.73 13.09
CA ALA A 20 15.81 -9.24 13.17
C ALA A 20 15.74 -7.72 13.04
N TRP A 21 16.65 -6.99 13.69
CA TRP A 21 16.73 -5.54 13.59
C TRP A 21 17.09 -5.08 12.16
N LEU A 22 17.99 -5.78 11.48
CA LEU A 22 18.32 -5.50 10.08
C LEU A 22 17.11 -5.72 9.14
N LEU A 23 16.25 -6.69 9.45
CA LEU A 23 15.05 -7.00 8.66
C LEU A 23 13.83 -6.12 9.02
N LEU A 24 13.76 -5.55 10.22
CA LEU A 24 12.68 -4.65 10.64
C LEU A 24 12.33 -3.58 9.60
N PRO A 25 13.27 -2.81 8.99
CA PRO A 25 12.91 -1.81 7.98
C PRO A 25 12.25 -2.40 6.73
N TYR A 26 12.39 -3.70 6.48
CA TYR A 26 11.86 -4.42 5.32
C TYR A 26 10.72 -5.38 5.68
N TYR A 27 10.14 -5.28 6.89
CA TYR A 27 9.07 -6.19 7.32
C TYR A 27 7.89 -6.21 6.33
N SER A 28 7.56 -5.06 5.74
CA SER A 28 6.49 -4.91 4.76
C SER A 28 6.78 -5.71 3.50
N ALA A 29 8.02 -5.69 3.00
CA ALA A 29 8.46 -6.47 1.85
C ALA A 29 8.33 -7.98 2.10
N VAL A 30 8.71 -8.44 3.30
CA VAL A 30 8.58 -9.85 3.70
C VAL A 30 7.11 -10.25 3.76
N LEU A 31 6.25 -9.45 4.40
CA LEU A 31 4.82 -9.74 4.51
C LEU A 31 4.15 -9.79 3.13
N TRP A 32 4.43 -8.83 2.26
CA TRP A 32 3.89 -8.82 0.90
C TRP A 32 4.35 -10.00 0.07
N ALA A 33 5.63 -10.39 0.18
CA ALA A 33 6.14 -11.59 -0.48
C ALA A 33 5.40 -12.86 -0.02
N VAL A 34 5.16 -13.00 1.29
CA VAL A 34 4.40 -14.15 1.85
C VAL A 34 2.94 -14.14 1.40
N ILE A 35 2.26 -13.00 1.46
CA ILE A 35 0.86 -12.87 1.04
C ILE A 35 0.72 -13.22 -0.44
N LEU A 36 1.55 -12.62 -1.30
CA LEU A 36 1.56 -12.93 -2.74
C LEU A 36 1.88 -14.41 -2.98
N ALA A 37 2.88 -14.97 -2.29
CA ALA A 37 3.22 -16.38 -2.43
C ALA A 37 2.04 -17.30 -2.08
N VAL A 38 1.31 -17.02 -1.01
CA VAL A 38 0.15 -17.80 -0.56
C VAL A 38 -1.02 -17.68 -1.52
N VAL A 39 -1.30 -16.47 -2.01
CA VAL A 39 -2.42 -16.16 -2.91
C VAL A 39 -2.19 -16.77 -4.30
N PHE A 40 -0.96 -16.66 -4.83
CA PHE A 40 -0.57 -17.18 -6.14
C PHE A 40 -0.02 -18.60 -6.11
N SER A 41 0.11 -19.22 -4.93
CA SER A 41 0.45 -20.64 -4.77
C SER A 41 -0.30 -21.60 -5.71
N PRO A 42 -1.64 -21.51 -5.91
CA PRO A 42 -2.33 -22.40 -6.85
C PRO A 42 -1.90 -22.19 -8.31
N VAL A 43 -1.54 -20.97 -8.71
CA VAL A 43 -1.02 -20.67 -10.05
C VAL A 43 0.37 -21.27 -10.21
N GLN A 44 1.25 -21.07 -9.23
CA GLN A 44 2.59 -21.65 -9.20
C GLN A 44 2.56 -23.18 -9.29
N GLN A 45 1.69 -23.85 -8.53
CA GLN A 45 1.56 -25.31 -8.58
C GLN A 45 1.04 -25.83 -9.93
N ARG A 46 0.15 -25.08 -10.59
CA ARG A 46 -0.30 -25.43 -11.95
C ARG A 46 0.84 -25.29 -12.94
N LEU A 47 1.61 -24.22 -12.82
CA LEU A 47 2.73 -23.94 -13.70
C LEU A 47 3.89 -24.94 -13.53
N GLU A 48 4.18 -25.33 -12.28
CA GLU A 48 5.16 -26.38 -11.97
C GLU A 48 4.75 -27.73 -12.57
N ARG A 49 3.47 -28.09 -12.50
CA ARG A 49 2.95 -29.31 -13.15
C ARG A 49 3.04 -29.24 -14.67
N LEU A 50 2.70 -28.10 -15.28
CA LEU A 50 2.78 -27.91 -16.74
C LEU A 50 4.21 -27.95 -17.27
N LEU A 51 5.18 -27.47 -16.49
CA LEU A 51 6.60 -27.41 -16.87
C LEU A 51 7.39 -28.68 -16.48
N GLY A 52 6.69 -29.77 -16.12
CA GLY A 52 7.32 -31.04 -15.79
C GLY A 52 8.19 -31.01 -14.52
N GLY A 53 7.81 -30.22 -13.51
CA GLY A 53 8.51 -30.17 -12.21
C GLY A 53 9.75 -29.25 -12.17
N ARG A 54 9.97 -28.43 -13.21
CA ARG A 54 11.08 -27.47 -13.25
C ARG A 54 10.82 -26.25 -12.34
N LYS A 55 11.13 -26.38 -11.06
CA LYS A 55 10.87 -25.38 -10.00
C LYS A 55 11.38 -23.97 -10.31
N ASN A 56 12.60 -23.84 -10.84
CA ASN A 56 13.18 -22.53 -11.16
C ASN A 56 12.40 -21.77 -12.24
N ILE A 57 12.01 -22.47 -13.32
CA ILE A 57 11.31 -21.86 -14.46
C ILE A 57 9.88 -21.52 -14.05
N ALA A 58 9.21 -22.42 -13.31
CA ALA A 58 7.89 -22.17 -12.76
C ALA A 58 7.89 -20.93 -11.83
N ALA A 59 8.84 -20.87 -10.89
CA ALA A 59 8.96 -19.73 -9.97
C ALA A 59 9.23 -18.42 -10.72
N LEU A 60 10.15 -18.43 -11.70
CA LEU A 60 10.46 -17.24 -12.51
C LEU A 60 9.21 -16.73 -13.25
N LEU A 61 8.50 -17.63 -13.94
CA LEU A 61 7.29 -17.28 -14.67
C LEU A 61 6.17 -16.80 -13.75
N SER A 62 6.00 -17.39 -12.57
CA SER A 62 5.02 -16.92 -11.58
C SER A 62 5.36 -15.55 -11.04
N VAL A 63 6.63 -15.25 -10.77
CA VAL A 63 7.07 -13.89 -10.41
C VAL A 63 6.79 -12.91 -11.54
N LEU A 64 7.12 -13.29 -12.79
CA LEU A 64 6.86 -12.46 -13.96
C LEU A 64 5.37 -12.17 -14.13
N MET A 65 4.53 -13.20 -13.95
CA MET A 65 3.08 -13.08 -13.97
C MET A 65 2.55 -12.14 -12.87
N CYS A 66 3.08 -12.24 -11.65
CA CYS A 66 2.76 -11.31 -10.56
C CYS A 66 3.16 -9.86 -10.91
N ILE A 67 4.34 -9.67 -11.51
CA ILE A 67 4.80 -8.34 -11.95
C ILE A 67 3.84 -7.78 -12.99
N CYS A 68 3.49 -8.55 -14.01
CA CYS A 68 2.62 -8.10 -15.08
C CYS A 68 1.18 -7.83 -14.62
N LEU A 69 0.61 -8.67 -13.74
CA LEU A 69 -0.79 -8.58 -13.35
C LEU A 69 -1.06 -7.61 -12.19
N VAL A 70 -0.09 -7.41 -11.30
CA VAL A 70 -0.28 -6.63 -10.07
C VAL A 70 0.59 -5.38 -10.07
N ILE A 71 1.88 -5.54 -10.31
CA ILE A 71 2.85 -4.46 -10.09
C ILE A 71 2.82 -3.41 -11.21
N ILE A 72 2.82 -3.84 -12.48
CA ILE A 72 2.80 -2.91 -13.61
C ILE A 72 1.54 -2.03 -13.59
N PRO A 73 0.31 -2.57 -13.43
CA PRO A 73 -0.89 -1.74 -13.34
C PRO A 73 -0.83 -0.76 -12.17
N MET A 74 -0.33 -1.22 -11.01
CA MET A 74 -0.18 -0.37 -9.83
C MET A 74 0.79 0.79 -10.10
N LEU A 75 1.98 0.53 -10.66
CA LEU A 75 2.95 1.58 -11.01
C LEU A 75 2.40 2.55 -12.06
N ALA A 76 1.64 2.06 -13.05
CA ALA A 76 1.01 2.91 -14.05
C ALA A 76 0.01 3.88 -13.41
N ILE A 77 -0.86 3.38 -12.52
CA ILE A 77 -1.85 4.21 -11.81
C ILE A 77 -1.17 5.22 -10.89
N PHE A 78 -0.17 4.80 -10.11
CA PHE A 78 0.60 5.72 -9.27
C PHE A 78 1.33 6.78 -10.12
N GLY A 79 1.90 6.39 -11.26
CA GLY A 79 2.52 7.30 -12.20
C GLY A 79 1.54 8.33 -12.75
N SER A 80 0.34 7.90 -13.14
CA SER A 80 -0.74 8.78 -13.60
C SER A 80 -1.18 9.75 -12.49
N LEU A 81 -1.31 9.29 -11.24
CA LEU A 81 -1.66 10.16 -10.11
C LEU A 81 -0.60 11.23 -9.85
N VAL A 82 0.69 10.87 -9.93
CA VAL A 82 1.78 11.84 -9.76
C VAL A 82 1.81 12.83 -10.93
N GLN A 83 1.56 12.38 -12.16
CA GLN A 83 1.46 13.28 -13.31
C GLN A 83 0.27 14.22 -13.22
N GLU A 84 -0.89 13.72 -12.84
CA GLU A 84 -2.12 14.51 -12.69
C GLU A 84 -1.98 15.49 -11.52
N GLY A 85 -1.42 15.05 -10.39
CA GLY A 85 -1.06 15.90 -9.26
C GLY A 85 -0.02 16.96 -9.59
N ASN A 86 1.01 16.62 -10.38
CA ASN A 86 2.01 17.59 -10.86
C ASN A 86 1.40 18.55 -11.88
N SER A 87 0.47 18.12 -12.73
CA SER A 87 -0.21 18.98 -13.70
C SER A 87 -1.17 19.94 -13.00
N LEU A 88 -1.86 19.48 -11.95
CA LEU A 88 -2.66 20.32 -11.07
C LEU A 88 -1.76 21.31 -10.33
N TYR A 89 -0.65 20.85 -9.75
CA TYR A 89 0.33 21.72 -9.09
C TYR A 89 0.93 22.75 -10.07
N GLN A 90 1.26 22.35 -11.30
CA GLN A 90 1.76 23.27 -12.33
C GLN A 90 0.68 24.26 -12.76
N ARG A 91 -0.58 23.85 -12.93
CA ARG A 91 -1.71 24.75 -13.20
C ARG A 91 -1.98 25.74 -12.06
N LEU A 92 -1.71 25.33 -10.82
CA LEU A 92 -1.83 26.17 -9.61
C LEU A 92 -0.59 27.05 -9.38
N SER A 93 0.59 26.62 -9.83
CA SER A 93 1.86 27.33 -9.65
C SER A 93 2.23 28.22 -10.84
N SER A 94 1.71 27.95 -12.04
CA SER A 94 1.74 28.84 -13.19
C SER A 94 0.72 29.94 -12.96
N ARG A 95 1.13 30.99 -12.24
CA ARG A 95 0.82 32.43 -12.29
C ARG A 95 -0.34 32.99 -13.16
N GLU A 96 -1.39 32.23 -13.47
CA GLU A 96 -2.57 32.62 -14.24
C GLU A 96 -3.88 32.15 -13.58
N PHE A 97 -3.84 31.20 -12.63
CA PHE A 97 -5.00 30.86 -11.82
C PHE A 97 -4.87 31.48 -10.44
N ASP A 98 -5.52 32.62 -10.25
CA ASP A 98 -5.82 33.18 -8.93
C ASP A 98 -6.69 32.14 -8.19
N LEU A 99 -6.05 31.23 -7.45
CA LEU A 99 -6.70 30.36 -6.46
C LEU A 99 -7.61 31.18 -5.55
N ASN A 100 -7.19 32.41 -5.24
CA ASN A 100 -7.99 33.42 -4.54
C ASN A 100 -9.31 33.75 -5.23
N SER A 101 -9.39 33.75 -6.57
CA SER A 101 -10.61 34.08 -7.34
C SER A 101 -11.60 32.92 -7.47
N TYR A 102 -11.12 31.67 -7.54
CA TYR A 102 -11.99 30.49 -7.54
C TYR A 102 -12.51 30.21 -6.14
N ILE A 103 -11.65 30.34 -5.12
CA ILE A 103 -12.04 30.22 -3.72
C ILE A 103 -12.97 31.38 -3.34
N SER A 104 -12.76 32.61 -3.82
CA SER A 104 -13.70 33.71 -3.59
C SER A 104 -15.04 33.53 -4.28
N ARG A 105 -15.09 32.91 -5.46
CA ARG A 105 -16.34 32.56 -6.15
C ARG A 105 -17.10 31.43 -5.49
N ILE A 106 -16.39 30.41 -4.97
CA ILE A 106 -17.02 29.33 -4.21
C ILE A 106 -17.52 29.87 -2.87
N LEU A 107 -16.71 30.69 -2.18
CA LEU A 107 -17.10 31.35 -0.92
C LEU A 107 -18.23 32.36 -1.10
N GLY A 108 -18.25 33.08 -2.22
CA GLY A 108 -19.32 34.03 -2.59
C GLY A 108 -20.54 33.38 -3.25
N ALA A 109 -20.50 32.08 -3.53
CA ALA A 109 -21.64 31.27 -3.96
C ALA A 109 -22.27 30.48 -2.82
N LEU A 110 -21.75 30.61 -1.59
CA LEU A 110 -22.49 30.16 -0.42
C LEU A 110 -23.72 31.08 -0.26
N PRO A 111 -24.91 30.51 0.01
CA PRO A 111 -26.12 31.30 0.22
C PRO A 111 -25.93 32.32 1.34
N ASP A 112 -26.43 33.55 1.16
CA ASP A 112 -26.48 34.59 2.19
C ASP A 112 -27.20 34.12 3.48
N SER A 113 -28.02 33.07 3.38
CA SER A 113 -28.67 32.41 4.51
C SER A 113 -27.71 31.70 5.47
N LEU A 114 -26.49 31.35 5.05
CA LEU A 114 -25.42 30.89 5.95
C LEU A 114 -24.75 32.05 6.68
N GLU A 115 -24.70 33.22 6.05
CA GLU A 115 -24.18 34.46 6.65
C GLU A 115 -25.08 34.91 7.82
N GLU A 116 -26.40 34.83 7.65
CA GLU A 116 -27.39 35.06 8.73
C GLU A 116 -27.38 33.98 9.82
N TRP A 117 -27.08 32.73 9.48
CA TRP A 117 -27.04 31.62 10.45
C TRP A 117 -25.77 31.68 11.31
N LEU A 118 -24.64 32.12 10.74
CA LEU A 118 -23.36 32.27 11.46
C LEU A 118 -23.31 33.53 12.33
N THR A 119 -23.85 34.66 11.85
CA THR A 119 -23.92 35.90 12.64
C THR A 119 -24.77 35.75 13.90
N ARG A 120 -25.78 34.86 13.88
CA ARG A 120 -26.57 34.50 15.07
C ARG A 120 -25.79 33.71 16.13
N PHE A 121 -24.65 33.12 15.78
CA PHE A 121 -23.84 32.29 16.68
C PHE A 121 -22.56 32.99 17.18
N GLU A 122 -22.37 34.29 16.91
CA GLU A 122 -21.16 35.08 17.30
C GLU A 122 -19.83 34.44 16.89
N LEU A 123 -19.85 33.50 15.94
CA LEU A 123 -18.65 32.88 15.39
C LEU A 123 -18.05 33.80 14.35
N GLY A 124 -17.30 34.80 14.81
CA GLY A 124 -16.21 35.53 14.16
C GLY A 124 -16.35 35.90 12.66
N ASP A 125 -16.02 37.15 12.37
CA ASP A 125 -16.04 37.77 11.03
C ASP A 125 -15.56 36.80 9.92
N PHE A 126 -16.40 36.57 8.90
CA PHE A 126 -16.18 35.57 7.83
C PHE A 126 -14.85 35.78 7.09
N ALA A 127 -14.36 37.02 7.10
CA ALA A 127 -13.05 37.42 6.59
C ALA A 127 -11.88 36.74 7.32
N GLU A 128 -11.97 36.55 8.63
CA GLU A 128 -10.92 35.93 9.43
C GLU A 128 -10.83 34.42 9.12
N TRP A 129 -11.97 33.75 9.01
CA TRP A 129 -12.05 32.33 8.66
C TRP A 129 -11.49 32.05 7.25
N ARG A 130 -11.84 32.93 6.30
CA ARG A 130 -11.28 32.89 4.94
C ARG A 130 -9.76 33.03 4.92
N SER A 131 -9.21 33.96 5.71
CA SER A 131 -7.76 34.18 5.82
C SER A 131 -7.02 32.99 6.47
N ARG A 132 -7.66 32.31 7.42
CA ARG A 132 -7.11 31.13 8.10
C ARG A 132 -7.10 29.92 7.18
N ILE A 133 -8.13 29.72 6.37
CA ILE A 133 -8.15 28.66 5.35
C ILE A 133 -7.10 28.92 4.28
N SER A 134 -7.02 30.14 3.73
CA SER A 134 -6.05 30.45 2.68
C SER A 134 -4.61 30.29 3.18
N SER A 135 -4.32 30.72 4.42
CA SER A 135 -3.00 30.53 5.02
C SER A 135 -2.68 29.07 5.38
N ALA A 136 -3.66 28.27 5.80
CA ALA A 136 -3.48 26.83 6.03
C ALA A 136 -3.20 26.08 4.72
N ILE A 137 -3.85 26.45 3.62
CA ILE A 137 -3.61 25.88 2.29
C ILE A 137 -2.22 26.28 1.77
N MET A 138 -1.80 27.54 1.96
CA MET A 138 -0.46 28.01 1.58
C MET A 138 0.66 27.32 2.36
N GLN A 139 0.48 27.15 3.67
CA GLN A 139 1.43 26.42 4.52
C GLN A 139 1.46 24.92 4.16
N GLY A 140 0.31 24.32 3.89
CA GLY A 140 0.21 22.96 3.36
C GLY A 140 1.01 22.81 2.06
N SER A 141 0.82 23.72 1.10
CA SER A 141 1.53 23.73 -0.18
C SER A 141 3.05 23.83 -0.04
N GLN A 142 3.56 24.69 0.85
CA GLN A 142 5.00 24.82 1.12
C GLN A 142 5.59 23.55 1.76
N LEU A 143 4.84 22.85 2.62
CA LEU A 143 5.24 21.55 3.18
C LEU A 143 5.33 20.45 2.11
N PHE A 144 4.53 20.52 1.04
CA PHE A 144 4.64 19.62 -0.11
C PHE A 144 5.84 19.97 -1.01
N ALA A 145 6.12 21.26 -1.23
CA ALA A 145 7.26 21.73 -2.03
C ALA A 145 8.63 21.38 -1.41
N GLY A 146 8.76 21.50 -0.08
CA GLY A 146 10.00 21.14 0.64
C GLY A 146 10.31 19.64 0.69
N ARG A 147 9.33 18.77 0.40
CA ARG A 147 9.51 17.31 0.40
C ARG A 147 10.05 16.75 -0.91
N LEU A 148 10.19 17.54 -1.98
CA LEU A 148 10.73 17.07 -3.27
C LEU A 148 12.17 16.51 -3.15
N VAL A 149 12.96 16.99 -2.19
CA VAL A 149 14.33 16.47 -1.94
C VAL A 149 14.32 15.13 -1.18
N SER A 150 13.29 14.84 -0.36
CA SER A 150 13.16 13.55 0.34
C SER A 150 12.57 12.43 -0.53
N PHE A 151 12.08 12.74 -1.73
CA PHE A 151 11.69 11.72 -2.72
C PHE A 151 12.89 10.87 -3.16
N GLY A 152 14.10 11.44 -3.27
CA GLY A 152 15.29 10.70 -3.73
C GLY A 152 15.71 9.55 -2.80
N GLN A 153 15.79 9.81 -1.48
CA GLN A 153 16.13 8.78 -0.48
C GLN A 153 15.02 7.73 -0.34
N ASN A 154 13.74 8.15 -0.31
CA ASN A 154 12.62 7.23 -0.19
C ASN A 154 12.45 6.34 -1.43
N THR A 155 12.83 6.85 -2.61
CA THR A 155 12.79 6.08 -3.86
C THR A 155 13.80 4.93 -3.84
N LEU A 156 15.04 5.17 -3.41
CA LEU A 156 16.04 4.10 -3.27
C LEU A 156 15.59 3.03 -2.27
N GLN A 157 15.09 3.44 -1.10
CA GLN A 157 14.57 2.49 -0.11
C GLN A 157 13.37 1.68 -0.64
N PHE A 158 12.49 2.31 -1.42
CA PHE A 158 11.40 1.63 -2.10
C PHE A 158 11.91 0.56 -3.07
N PHE A 159 12.87 0.89 -3.94
CA PHE A 159 13.43 -0.08 -4.90
C PHE A 159 14.17 -1.22 -4.22
N ILE A 160 14.90 -0.95 -3.14
CA ILE A 160 15.57 -1.99 -2.34
C ILE A 160 14.52 -2.91 -1.70
N GLY A 161 13.52 -2.35 -1.02
CA GLY A 161 12.44 -3.12 -0.41
C GLY A 161 11.64 -3.94 -1.44
N PHE A 162 11.37 -3.35 -2.60
CA PHE A 162 10.71 -4.00 -3.72
C PHE A 162 11.57 -5.15 -4.30
N GLY A 163 12.88 -4.94 -4.46
CA GLY A 163 13.81 -6.00 -4.87
C GLY A 163 13.87 -7.15 -3.87
N ILE A 164 13.90 -6.85 -2.57
CA ILE A 164 13.84 -7.85 -1.48
C ILE A 164 12.52 -8.62 -1.54
N MET A 165 11.39 -7.94 -1.72
CA MET A 165 10.08 -8.57 -1.85
C MET A 165 10.07 -9.56 -3.03
N LEU A 166 10.52 -9.15 -4.21
CA LEU A 166 10.57 -10.01 -5.40
C LEU A 166 11.52 -11.19 -5.21
N TYR A 167 12.68 -10.96 -4.60
CA TYR A 167 13.63 -12.01 -4.26
C TYR A 167 12.99 -13.04 -3.33
N LEU A 168 12.38 -12.60 -2.23
CA LEU A 168 11.69 -13.50 -1.29
C LEU A 168 10.53 -14.22 -1.97
N LEU A 169 9.74 -13.53 -2.80
CA LEU A 169 8.63 -14.13 -3.53
C LEU A 169 9.10 -15.26 -4.46
N PHE A 170 10.21 -15.05 -5.18
CA PHE A 170 10.83 -16.08 -6.01
C PHE A 170 11.21 -17.32 -5.19
N PHE A 171 11.94 -17.14 -4.09
CA PHE A 171 12.35 -18.26 -3.24
C PHE A 171 11.16 -18.93 -2.53
N LEU A 172 10.13 -18.18 -2.15
CA LEU A 172 8.89 -18.74 -1.60
C LEU A 172 8.13 -19.58 -2.65
N PHE A 173 8.10 -19.16 -3.91
CA PHE A 173 7.51 -19.98 -4.98
C PHE A 173 8.34 -21.22 -5.32
N ARG A 174 9.66 -21.12 -5.26
CA ARG A 174 10.57 -22.23 -5.58
C ARG A 174 10.65 -23.26 -4.45
N ASP A 175 10.89 -22.78 -3.23
CA ASP A 175 11.28 -23.60 -2.07
C ASP A 175 10.22 -23.62 -0.96
N GLY A 176 9.07 -22.96 -1.16
CA GLY A 176 8.04 -22.78 -0.13
C GLY A 176 7.54 -24.08 0.51
N ALA A 177 7.45 -25.18 -0.27
CA ALA A 177 7.07 -26.49 0.25
C ALA A 177 8.13 -27.07 1.20
N GLU A 178 9.42 -26.90 0.88
CA GLU A 178 10.52 -27.37 1.72
C GLU A 178 10.68 -26.50 2.97
N LEU A 179 10.57 -25.18 2.81
CA LEU A 179 10.56 -24.21 3.91
C LEU A 179 9.42 -24.50 4.87
N GLY A 180 8.20 -24.74 4.37
CA GLY A 180 7.05 -25.10 5.19
C GLY A 180 7.27 -26.40 5.97
N ARG A 181 7.89 -27.42 5.35
CA ARG A 181 8.26 -28.67 6.04
C ARG A 181 9.29 -28.45 7.14
N LYS A 182 10.33 -27.65 6.88
CA LYS A 182 11.37 -27.31 7.88
C LYS A 182 10.79 -26.53 9.06
N ILE A 183 9.93 -25.55 8.78
CA ILE A 183 9.22 -24.78 9.82
C ILE A 183 8.36 -25.73 10.67
N ARG A 184 7.60 -26.63 10.04
CA ARG A 184 6.78 -27.62 10.75
C ARG A 184 7.61 -28.51 11.68
N GLN A 185 8.75 -29.02 11.20
CA GLN A 185 9.64 -29.90 11.98
C GLN A 185 10.34 -29.17 13.15
N ALA A 186 10.52 -27.86 13.06
CA ALA A 186 11.11 -27.05 14.11
C ALA A 186 10.11 -26.69 15.22
N ILE A 187 8.81 -26.77 14.96
CA ILE A 187 7.77 -26.46 15.94
C ILE A 187 7.57 -27.67 16.87
N PRO A 188 7.70 -27.53 18.20
CA PRO A 188 7.56 -28.62 19.17
C PRO A 188 6.10 -29.03 19.45
N LEU A 189 5.23 -28.94 18.43
CA LEU A 189 3.80 -29.31 18.50
C LEU A 189 3.56 -30.61 17.75
N ASN A 190 2.48 -31.32 18.09
CA ASN A 190 2.07 -32.50 17.33
C ASN A 190 1.83 -32.12 15.86
N ASP A 191 2.29 -32.98 14.97
CA ASP A 191 2.39 -32.73 13.53
C ASP A 191 1.01 -32.42 12.91
N ASP A 192 -0.05 -33.05 13.41
CA ASP A 192 -1.42 -32.85 12.93
C ASP A 192 -1.97 -31.47 13.31
N TYR A 193 -1.68 -30.98 14.52
CA TYR A 193 -2.11 -29.65 14.95
C TYR A 193 -1.38 -28.56 14.17
N THR A 194 -0.07 -28.70 13.97
CA THR A 194 0.72 -27.74 13.17
C THR A 194 0.19 -27.66 11.73
N ARG A 195 -0.14 -28.80 11.12
CA ARG A 195 -0.72 -28.83 9.78
C ARG A 195 -2.06 -28.11 9.72
N GLN A 196 -2.99 -28.41 10.64
CA GLN A 196 -4.29 -27.75 10.69
C GLN A 196 -4.14 -26.24 10.90
N PHE A 197 -3.24 -25.82 11.78
CA PHE A 197 -2.99 -24.40 12.03
C PHE A 197 -2.50 -23.66 10.77
N LEU A 198 -1.51 -24.22 10.08
CA LEU A 198 -0.98 -23.65 8.83
C LEU A 198 -2.02 -23.62 7.72
N GLU A 199 -2.82 -24.68 7.56
CA GLU A 199 -3.91 -24.73 6.58
C GLU A 199 -4.97 -23.66 6.87
N LYS A 200 -5.37 -23.50 8.14
CA LYS A 200 -6.32 -22.45 8.57
C LYS A 200 -5.75 -21.05 8.33
N PHE A 201 -4.49 -20.80 8.70
CA PHE A 201 -3.84 -19.52 8.47
C PHE A 201 -3.80 -19.16 6.97
N THR A 202 -3.42 -20.13 6.13
CA THR A 202 -3.40 -19.97 4.67
C THR A 202 -4.81 -19.73 4.12
N ALA A 203 -5.82 -20.40 4.66
CA ALA A 203 -7.22 -20.19 4.29
C ALA A 203 -7.69 -18.77 4.66
N VAL A 204 -7.35 -18.27 5.85
CA VAL A 204 -7.67 -16.90 6.28
C VAL A 204 -6.99 -15.87 5.38
N ILE A 205 -5.68 -15.98 5.10
CA ILE A 205 -4.99 -15.06 4.18
C ILE A 205 -5.69 -15.02 2.82
N ARG A 206 -5.99 -16.19 2.25
CA ARG A 206 -6.67 -16.26 0.95
C ARG A 206 -8.09 -15.72 1.00
N ALA A 207 -8.83 -15.97 2.07
CA ALA A 207 -10.18 -15.44 2.24
C ALA A 207 -10.16 -13.90 2.35
N THR A 208 -9.27 -13.35 3.17
CA THR A 208 -9.11 -11.90 3.35
C THR A 208 -8.73 -11.21 2.05
N VAL A 209 -7.73 -11.74 1.31
CA VAL A 209 -7.32 -11.13 0.03
C VAL A 209 -8.42 -11.22 -1.02
N LYS A 210 -9.09 -12.38 -1.14
CA LYS A 210 -10.23 -12.52 -2.06
C LYS A 210 -11.38 -11.59 -1.70
N GLY A 211 -11.68 -11.44 -0.41
CA GLY A 211 -12.67 -10.50 0.10
C GLY A 211 -12.32 -9.05 -0.28
N ASN A 212 -11.08 -8.63 -0.03
CA ASN A 212 -10.60 -7.30 -0.39
C ASN A 212 -10.67 -7.03 -1.90
N ILE A 213 -10.36 -8.02 -2.75
CA ILE A 213 -10.51 -7.89 -4.21
C ILE A 213 -11.97 -7.65 -4.60
N ILE A 214 -12.91 -8.40 -4.02
CA ILE A 214 -14.34 -8.23 -4.30
C ILE A 214 -14.82 -6.84 -3.88
N ILE A 215 -14.46 -6.42 -2.66
CA ILE A 215 -14.81 -5.10 -2.11
C ILE A 215 -14.23 -4.00 -3.00
N ALA A 216 -12.96 -4.13 -3.39
CA ALA A 216 -12.27 -3.18 -4.26
C ALA A 216 -12.99 -3.01 -5.61
N ILE A 217 -13.38 -4.11 -6.26
CA ILE A 217 -14.08 -4.07 -7.54
C ILE A 217 -15.45 -3.37 -7.38
N ILE A 218 -16.21 -3.71 -6.33
CA ILE A 218 -17.50 -3.09 -6.05
C ILE A 218 -17.31 -1.59 -5.82
N GLN A 219 -16.37 -1.22 -4.96
CA GLN A 219 -16.07 0.18 -4.62
C GLN A 219 -15.63 0.98 -5.83
N GLY A 220 -14.71 0.45 -6.63
CA GLY A 220 -14.23 1.13 -7.83
C GLY A 220 -15.27 1.25 -8.93
N THR A 221 -16.16 0.26 -9.05
CA THR A 221 -17.29 0.32 -9.99
C THR A 221 -18.28 1.39 -9.56
N ILE A 222 -18.71 1.39 -8.29
CA ILE A 222 -19.63 2.39 -7.75
C ILE A 222 -19.02 3.79 -7.86
N GLY A 223 -17.77 3.96 -7.43
CA GLY A 223 -17.05 5.23 -7.48
C GLY A 223 -16.88 5.74 -8.92
N GLY A 224 -16.49 4.86 -9.84
CA GLY A 224 -16.34 5.19 -11.27
C GLY A 224 -17.67 5.58 -11.92
N VAL A 225 -18.75 4.84 -11.67
CA VAL A 225 -20.10 5.18 -12.17
C VAL A 225 -20.57 6.50 -11.57
N THR A 226 -20.34 6.74 -10.28
CA THR A 226 -20.72 7.99 -9.60
C THR A 226 -20.01 9.19 -10.21
N PHE A 227 -18.70 9.11 -10.41
CA PHE A 227 -17.94 10.19 -11.04
C PHE A 227 -18.29 10.40 -12.51
N TRP A 228 -18.64 9.32 -13.22
CA TRP A 228 -19.14 9.44 -14.60
C TRP A 228 -20.48 10.18 -14.64
N LEU A 229 -21.41 9.86 -13.74
CA LEU A 229 -22.70 10.55 -13.62
C LEU A 229 -22.57 12.03 -13.21
N LEU A 230 -21.57 12.36 -12.39
CA LEU A 230 -21.28 13.73 -11.97
C LEU A 230 -20.53 14.56 -13.03
N GLY A 231 -20.21 13.98 -14.19
CA GLY A 231 -19.48 14.66 -15.26
C GLY A 231 -18.02 14.98 -14.91
N VAL A 232 -17.44 14.26 -13.95
CA VAL A 232 -16.03 14.42 -13.55
C VAL A 232 -15.13 13.86 -14.65
N GLU A 233 -14.19 14.67 -15.13
CA GLU A 233 -13.17 14.22 -16.08
C GLU A 233 -12.39 13.02 -15.50
N ALA A 234 -12.03 12.06 -16.36
CA ALA A 234 -11.29 10.86 -15.96
C ALA A 234 -11.99 9.95 -14.92
N ALA A 235 -13.33 9.90 -14.87
CA ALA A 235 -14.09 9.01 -13.98
C ALA A 235 -13.61 7.54 -13.96
N LEU A 236 -13.19 6.99 -15.10
CA LEU A 236 -12.62 5.65 -15.20
C LEU A 236 -11.30 5.52 -14.42
N LEU A 237 -10.41 6.52 -14.52
CA LEU A 237 -9.14 6.55 -13.81
C LEU A 237 -9.37 6.56 -12.30
N TRP A 238 -10.32 7.38 -11.83
CA TRP A 238 -10.69 7.43 -10.42
C TRP A 238 -11.31 6.12 -9.91
N GLY A 239 -12.19 5.48 -10.68
CA GLY A 239 -12.77 4.17 -10.33
C GLY A 239 -11.71 3.06 -10.26
N VAL A 240 -10.80 3.01 -11.23
CA VAL A 240 -9.66 2.09 -11.23
C VAL A 240 -8.76 2.37 -10.03
N MET A 241 -8.46 3.63 -9.74
CA MET A 241 -7.64 4.01 -8.59
C MET A 241 -8.29 3.59 -7.27
N MET A 242 -9.58 3.83 -7.09
CA MET A 242 -10.32 3.37 -5.90
C MET A 242 -10.24 1.85 -5.75
N THR A 243 -10.34 1.10 -6.85
CA THR A 243 -10.15 -0.36 -6.84
C THR A 243 -8.78 -0.71 -6.29
N PHE A 244 -7.70 -0.18 -6.86
CA PHE A 244 -6.34 -0.54 -6.45
C PHE A 244 -5.98 -0.05 -5.04
N LEU A 245 -6.43 1.14 -4.63
CA LEU A 245 -6.20 1.65 -3.28
C LEU A 245 -6.96 0.83 -2.23
N SER A 246 -8.17 0.38 -2.54
CA SER A 246 -8.97 -0.47 -1.65
C SER A 246 -8.35 -1.88 -1.48
N MET A 247 -7.62 -2.35 -2.50
CA MET A 247 -6.89 -3.63 -2.41
C MET A 247 -5.69 -3.58 -1.45
N LEU A 248 -5.18 -2.40 -1.08
CA LEU A 248 -4.04 -2.25 -0.16
C LEU A 248 -4.54 -2.23 1.30
N PRO A 249 -4.39 -3.31 2.09
CA PRO A 249 -4.78 -3.32 3.50
C PRO A 249 -3.97 -2.31 4.32
N ALA A 250 -2.76 -1.99 3.85
CA ALA A 250 -1.83 -1.06 4.48
C ALA A 250 -2.40 0.36 4.60
N VAL A 251 -3.18 0.84 3.64
CA VAL A 251 -3.76 2.19 3.70
C VAL A 251 -4.88 2.25 4.74
N GLY A 252 -5.73 1.22 4.80
CA GLY A 252 -6.84 1.14 5.76
C GLY A 252 -6.39 1.01 7.21
N ALA A 253 -5.35 0.21 7.49
CA ALA A 253 -4.80 0.06 8.83
C ALA A 253 -3.90 1.24 9.24
N ALA A 254 -3.07 1.77 8.32
CA ALA A 254 -2.20 2.90 8.62
C ALA A 254 -3.00 4.18 8.94
N LEU A 255 -4.13 4.44 8.28
CA LEU A 255 -4.95 5.62 8.58
C LEU A 255 -5.51 5.59 10.02
N VAL A 256 -5.75 4.40 10.56
CA VAL A 256 -6.26 4.19 11.93
C VAL A 256 -5.13 4.10 12.96
N TRP A 257 -3.89 3.79 12.54
CA TRP A 257 -2.72 3.72 13.42
C TRP A 257 -1.89 5.01 13.46
N ILE A 258 -2.16 5.97 12.56
CA ILE A 258 -1.51 7.29 12.58
C ILE A 258 -1.98 8.20 13.73
N PRO A 259 -3.20 8.12 14.30
CA PRO A 259 -3.51 8.80 15.53
C PRO A 259 -3.21 7.89 16.73
N ALA A 260 -1.93 7.78 17.09
CA ALA A 260 -1.47 7.45 18.44
C ALA A 260 -0.16 8.18 18.72
#